data_AF-A0A372NWZ3-F1
#
_entry.id   AF-A0A372NWZ3-F1
#
_cell.length_a   1.000
_cell.length_b   1.000
_cell.length_c   1.000
_cell.angle_alpha   90.00
_cell.angle_beta   90.00
_cell.angle_gamma   90.00
#
_symmetry.space_group_name_H-M   'P 1'
#
loop_
_entity.id
_entity.type
_entity.pdbx_description
1 polymer ?
#
loop_
_entity_poly.entity_id
_entity_poly.type
_entity_poly.pdbx_seq_one_letter_code
_entity_poly.pdbx_strand_id
1 'polypeptide(L)'
;MASCKKVTEVPVPAQAQNRILSYKITNVQGNPIEGVVNDDAKTIKVYLPYYYYLTALEPEIKVSEGATITPATGTIVDDLLDVFDNGRDIKYNVTAKDGTKATYTLQLIVQQGNFELEELSPSATEITELTYGTKNGSADLYLSVSGDFPSGNTELDRQLIKITLTAQDGSEYVIDNNRGAKLFAGTNFVYFVLSSSAAPGLNSGTYKVKVRFYSKTVSLKNPIKITITQQ
;
A
#
# COMPACT_ATOMS: atom_id res chain seq x y z
N MET A 1 -17.43 -39.47 -61.04
CA MET A 1 -17.40 -39.69 -59.57
C MET A 1 -16.35 -38.75 -58.99
N ALA A 2 -16.74 -37.57 -58.52
CA ALA A 2 -15.81 -36.60 -57.91
C ALA A 2 -15.73 -36.89 -56.41
N SER A 3 -14.53 -37.25 -55.95
CA SER A 3 -14.21 -37.63 -54.58
C SER A 3 -14.22 -36.40 -53.66
N CYS A 4 -15.04 -36.43 -52.61
CA CYS A 4 -14.99 -35.46 -51.52
C CYS A 4 -13.67 -35.61 -50.74
N LYS A 5 -12.84 -34.57 -50.72
CA LYS A 5 -11.72 -34.47 -49.77
C LYS A 5 -12.31 -34.35 -48.35
N LYS A 6 -11.98 -35.32 -47.50
CA LYS A 6 -12.30 -35.34 -46.07
C LYS A 6 -11.71 -34.07 -45.43
N VAL A 7 -12.56 -33.22 -44.87
CA VAL A 7 -12.11 -32.06 -44.07
C VAL A 7 -11.50 -32.62 -42.79
N THR A 8 -10.19 -32.43 -42.62
CA THR A 8 -9.48 -32.74 -41.39
C THR A 8 -9.87 -31.70 -40.35
N GLU A 9 -10.73 -32.08 -39.42
CA GLU A 9 -11.04 -31.28 -38.25
C GLU A 9 -9.79 -31.20 -37.37
N VAL A 10 -9.16 -30.04 -37.31
CA VAL A 10 -8.06 -29.80 -36.36
C VAL A 10 -8.70 -29.77 -34.97
N PRO A 11 -8.37 -30.70 -34.06
CA PRO A 11 -8.98 -30.70 -32.73
C PRO A 11 -8.59 -29.41 -32.02
N VAL A 12 -9.60 -28.65 -31.58
CA VAL A 12 -9.39 -27.49 -30.72
C VAL A 12 -8.70 -28.00 -29.44
N PRO A 13 -7.52 -27.47 -29.07
CA PRO A 13 -6.85 -27.93 -27.86
C PRO A 13 -7.77 -27.70 -26.66
N ALA A 14 -7.92 -28.73 -25.83
CA ALA A 14 -8.74 -28.65 -24.63
C ALA A 14 -8.26 -27.50 -23.73
N GLN A 15 -9.18 -26.63 -23.34
CA GLN A 15 -8.84 -25.49 -22.49
C GLN A 15 -8.53 -25.97 -21.07
N ALA A 16 -7.49 -25.42 -20.44
CA ALA A 16 -7.12 -25.79 -19.08
C ALA A 16 -8.31 -25.54 -18.12
N GLN A 17 -8.58 -26.49 -17.22
CA GLN A 17 -9.73 -26.43 -16.31
C GLN A 17 -9.37 -25.85 -14.93
N ASN A 18 -8.15 -25.34 -14.74
CA ASN A 18 -7.66 -24.74 -13.51
C ASN A 18 -7.51 -23.22 -13.64
N ARG A 19 -8.44 -22.56 -14.34
CA ARG A 19 -8.32 -21.13 -14.69
C ARG A 19 -9.21 -20.23 -13.84
N ILE A 20 -8.73 -19.01 -13.59
CA ILE A 20 -9.59 -17.89 -13.19
C ILE A 20 -10.21 -17.30 -14.47
N LEU A 21 -11.53 -17.14 -14.49
CA LEU A 21 -12.30 -16.62 -15.61
C LEU A 21 -12.59 -15.12 -15.47
N SER A 22 -12.84 -14.65 -14.25
CA SER A 22 -13.01 -13.23 -13.94
C SER A 22 -12.61 -12.94 -12.51
N TYR A 23 -12.16 -11.72 -12.27
CA TYR A 23 -11.81 -11.21 -10.95
C TYR A 23 -12.34 -9.79 -10.83
N LYS A 24 -13.08 -9.47 -9.76
CA LYS A 24 -13.65 -8.15 -9.52
C LYS A 24 -13.50 -7.76 -8.07
N ILE A 25 -13.35 -6.48 -7.79
CA ILE A 25 -13.43 -5.93 -6.43
C ILE A 25 -14.80 -5.26 -6.26
N THR A 26 -15.57 -5.70 -5.27
CA THR A 26 -16.98 -5.33 -5.10
C THR A 26 -17.24 -4.38 -3.93
N ASN A 27 -16.29 -4.19 -3.02
CA ASN A 27 -16.41 -3.27 -1.88
C ASN A 27 -16.17 -1.79 -2.27
N VAL A 28 -16.71 -1.36 -3.41
CA VAL A 28 -16.67 0.02 -3.90
C VAL A 28 -18.08 0.52 -4.22
N GLN A 29 -18.28 1.82 -4.14
CA GLN A 29 -19.55 2.41 -4.58
C GLN A 29 -19.61 2.48 -6.11
N GLY A 30 -20.73 2.05 -6.69
CA GLY A 30 -20.94 2.05 -8.13
C GLY A 30 -20.51 0.74 -8.79
N ASN A 31 -19.80 0.83 -9.92
CA ASN A 31 -19.38 -0.36 -10.67
C ASN A 31 -18.17 -1.03 -9.98
N PRO A 32 -18.12 -2.38 -9.94
CA PRO A 32 -16.96 -3.11 -9.45
C PRO A 32 -15.68 -2.74 -10.22
N ILE A 33 -14.53 -2.81 -9.54
CA ILE A 33 -13.24 -2.67 -10.21
C ILE A 33 -12.89 -4.02 -10.85
N GLU A 34 -12.82 -4.05 -12.18
CA GLU A 34 -12.49 -5.25 -12.94
C GLU A 34 -10.98 -5.54 -12.91
N GLY A 35 -10.63 -6.82 -12.74
CA GLY A 35 -9.27 -7.34 -12.85
C GLY A 35 -9.01 -7.96 -14.22
N VAL A 36 -7.82 -7.71 -14.76
CA VAL A 36 -7.35 -8.33 -16.00
C VAL A 36 -6.64 -9.64 -15.66
N VAL A 37 -7.27 -10.76 -16.01
CA VAL A 37 -6.69 -12.08 -15.81
C VAL A 37 -5.82 -12.45 -17.01
N ASN A 38 -4.54 -12.70 -16.75
CA ASN A 38 -3.62 -13.28 -17.73
C ASN A 38 -3.35 -14.73 -17.33
N ASP A 39 -3.88 -15.66 -18.11
CA ASP A 39 -3.74 -17.08 -17.82
C ASP A 39 -2.33 -17.59 -18.12
N ASP A 40 -1.67 -17.14 -19.18
CA ASP A 40 -0.33 -17.62 -19.54
C ASP A 40 0.70 -17.19 -18.49
N ALA A 41 0.64 -15.93 -18.05
CA ALA A 41 1.52 -15.39 -17.01
C ALA A 41 1.09 -15.77 -15.59
N LYS A 42 -0.12 -16.33 -15.42
CA LYS A 42 -0.75 -16.61 -14.12
C LYS A 42 -0.75 -15.38 -13.20
N THR A 43 -1.26 -14.27 -13.73
CA THR A 43 -1.38 -13.00 -12.99
C THR A 43 -2.78 -12.43 -13.09
N ILE A 44 -3.20 -11.72 -12.05
CA ILE A 44 -4.41 -10.89 -12.06
C ILE A 44 -3.95 -9.45 -11.86
N LYS A 45 -4.20 -8.55 -12.81
CA LYS A 45 -3.81 -7.14 -12.69
C LYS A 45 -5.03 -6.29 -12.40
N VAL A 46 -4.99 -5.51 -11.32
CA VAL A 46 -6.09 -4.62 -10.91
C VAL A 46 -5.54 -3.19 -10.81
N TYR A 47 -6.20 -2.27 -11.49
CA TYR A 47 -5.93 -0.84 -11.37
C TYR A 47 -6.88 -0.27 -10.32
N LEU A 48 -6.33 0.18 -9.19
CA LEU A 48 -7.10 0.73 -8.08
C LEU A 48 -7.19 2.25 -8.20
N PRO A 49 -8.38 2.83 -8.39
CA PRO A 49 -8.55 4.28 -8.32
C PRO A 49 -8.27 4.76 -6.90
N TYR A 50 -7.32 5.68 -6.75
CA TYR A 50 -6.79 6.06 -5.43
C TYR A 50 -7.81 6.75 -4.53
N TYR A 51 -8.80 7.44 -5.11
CA TYR A 51 -9.82 8.19 -4.37
C TYR A 51 -10.77 7.32 -3.54
N TYR A 52 -10.77 6.00 -3.75
CA TYR A 52 -11.48 5.07 -2.85
C TYR A 52 -10.72 4.81 -1.55
N TYR A 53 -9.40 5.04 -1.53
CA TYR A 53 -8.53 4.77 -0.39
C TYR A 53 -8.78 3.39 0.25
N LEU A 54 -8.96 2.36 -0.58
CA LEU A 54 -9.22 1.01 -0.12
C LEU A 54 -8.05 0.51 0.73
N THR A 55 -8.35 0.07 1.95
CA THR A 55 -7.41 -0.59 2.87
C THR A 55 -7.65 -2.10 2.95
N ALA A 56 -8.75 -2.57 2.34
CA ALA A 56 -9.10 -3.97 2.16
C ALA A 56 -9.84 -4.17 0.83
N LEU A 57 -9.81 -5.38 0.27
CA LEU A 57 -10.52 -5.78 -0.94
C LEU A 57 -11.51 -6.91 -0.65
N GLU A 58 -12.70 -6.83 -1.23
CA GLU A 58 -13.65 -7.94 -1.29
C GLU A 58 -13.70 -8.46 -2.74
N PRO A 59 -13.06 -9.61 -3.04
CA PRO A 59 -12.96 -10.11 -4.40
C PRO A 59 -14.14 -11.02 -4.77
N GLU A 60 -14.80 -10.76 -5.90
CA GLU A 60 -15.65 -11.73 -6.59
C GLU A 60 -14.84 -12.44 -7.67
N ILE A 61 -14.70 -13.77 -7.55
CA ILE A 61 -13.84 -14.57 -8.42
C ILE A 61 -14.64 -15.72 -9.05
N LYS A 62 -14.59 -15.81 -10.38
CA LYS A 62 -15.14 -16.95 -11.12
C LYS A 62 -13.99 -17.80 -11.62
N VAL A 63 -14.11 -19.11 -11.46
CA VAL A 63 -13.15 -20.10 -11.96
C VAL A 63 -13.80 -21.04 -12.96
N SER A 64 -12.97 -21.85 -13.62
CA SER A 64 -13.40 -22.90 -14.55
C SER A 64 -14.44 -23.83 -13.91
N GLU A 65 -15.33 -24.39 -14.73
CA GLU A 65 -16.39 -25.27 -14.25
C GLU A 65 -15.82 -26.47 -13.47
N GLY A 66 -16.36 -26.71 -12.27
CA GLY A 66 -15.91 -27.78 -11.39
C GLY A 66 -14.56 -27.53 -10.69
N ALA A 67 -13.90 -26.39 -10.94
CA ALA A 67 -12.70 -26.00 -10.21
C ALA A 67 -13.05 -25.33 -8.87
N THR A 68 -12.09 -25.35 -7.95
CA THR A 68 -12.14 -24.63 -6.66
C THR A 68 -11.00 -23.63 -6.57
N ILE A 69 -11.13 -22.61 -5.72
CA ILE A 69 -10.11 -21.57 -5.51
C ILE A 69 -9.86 -21.31 -4.03
N THR A 70 -8.59 -21.12 -3.68
CA THR A 70 -8.15 -20.74 -2.33
C THR A 70 -7.16 -19.56 -2.40
N PRO A 71 -7.42 -18.43 -1.72
CA PRO A 71 -8.63 -18.12 -0.95
C PRO A 71 -9.92 -18.17 -1.78
N ALA A 72 -11.03 -18.49 -1.12
CA ALA A 72 -12.33 -18.55 -1.79
C ALA A 72 -12.78 -17.16 -2.23
N THR A 73 -13.67 -17.09 -3.23
CA THR A 73 -14.37 -15.84 -3.57
C THR A 73 -15.04 -15.24 -2.32
N GLY A 74 -15.02 -13.92 -2.18
CA GLY A 74 -15.49 -13.19 -1.00
C GLY A 74 -14.53 -13.21 0.20
N THR A 75 -13.41 -13.93 0.14
CA THR A 75 -12.39 -13.85 1.21
C THR A 75 -11.73 -12.47 1.16
N ILE A 76 -11.89 -11.70 2.23
CA ILE A 76 -11.32 -10.35 2.34
C ILE A 76 -9.80 -10.42 2.25
N VAL A 77 -9.23 -9.56 1.41
CA VAL A 77 -7.80 -9.24 1.42
C VAL A 77 -7.64 -7.97 2.24
N ASP A 78 -7.18 -8.09 3.47
CA ASP A 78 -7.00 -6.97 4.41
C ASP A 78 -5.60 -6.36 4.29
N ASP A 79 -5.34 -5.32 5.10
CA ASP A 79 -4.03 -4.70 5.30
C ASP A 79 -3.28 -4.36 3.99
N LEU A 80 -3.97 -3.67 3.07
CA LEU A 80 -3.37 -3.25 1.80
C LEU A 80 -2.23 -2.23 2.00
N LEU A 81 -2.22 -1.53 3.13
CA LEU A 81 -1.13 -0.61 3.45
C LEU A 81 0.20 -1.36 3.62
N ASP A 82 0.20 -2.56 4.22
CA ASP A 82 1.36 -3.44 4.24
C ASP A 82 1.74 -3.95 2.85
N VAL A 83 0.76 -4.25 1.99
CA VAL A 83 1.02 -4.60 0.58
C VAL A 83 1.76 -3.47 -0.14
N PHE A 84 1.38 -2.22 0.10
CA PHE A 84 2.03 -1.06 -0.52
C PHE A 84 3.39 -0.73 0.12
N ASP A 85 3.51 -0.83 1.44
CA ASP A 85 4.73 -0.53 2.18
C ASP A 85 5.82 -1.60 1.92
N ASN A 86 5.43 -2.89 1.91
CA ASN A 86 6.35 -4.02 1.99
C ASN A 86 6.24 -5.02 0.82
N GLY A 87 5.30 -4.83 -0.11
CA GLY A 87 5.20 -5.69 -1.29
C GLY A 87 4.69 -7.10 -1.00
N ARG A 88 3.82 -7.27 -0.01
CA ARG A 88 3.24 -8.58 0.34
C ARG A 88 2.53 -9.23 -0.85
N ASP A 89 2.96 -10.44 -1.20
CA ASP A 89 2.34 -11.24 -2.25
C ASP A 89 0.90 -11.68 -1.88
N ILE A 90 -0.04 -11.47 -2.79
CA ILE A 90 -1.41 -12.02 -2.70
C ILE A 90 -1.59 -13.07 -3.79
N LYS A 91 -1.87 -14.32 -3.40
CA LYS A 91 -1.91 -15.48 -4.29
C LYS A 91 -3.25 -16.21 -4.21
N TYR A 92 -3.71 -16.70 -5.37
CA TYR A 92 -4.89 -17.53 -5.51
C TYR A 92 -4.55 -18.86 -6.16
N ASN A 93 -4.90 -19.96 -5.52
CA ASN A 93 -4.66 -21.32 -5.99
C ASN A 93 -5.95 -21.92 -6.53
N VAL A 94 -5.99 -22.19 -7.83
CA VAL A 94 -7.11 -22.88 -8.48
C VAL A 94 -6.79 -24.36 -8.59
N THR A 95 -7.71 -25.22 -8.17
CA THR A 95 -7.62 -26.68 -8.33
C THR A 95 -8.77 -27.16 -9.21
N ALA A 96 -8.46 -27.73 -10.38
CA ALA A 96 -9.45 -28.32 -11.27
C ALA A 96 -10.01 -29.63 -10.73
N LYS A 97 -11.10 -30.12 -11.34
CA LYS A 97 -11.74 -31.39 -10.99
C LYS A 97 -10.80 -32.60 -11.14
N ASP A 98 -9.89 -32.55 -12.10
CA ASP A 98 -8.87 -33.59 -12.33
C ASP A 98 -7.66 -33.50 -11.37
N GLY A 99 -7.66 -32.51 -10.47
CA GLY A 99 -6.61 -32.28 -9.48
C GLY A 99 -5.45 -31.39 -9.97
N THR A 100 -5.44 -30.97 -11.24
CA THR A 100 -4.42 -30.03 -11.74
C THR A 100 -4.55 -28.67 -11.06
N LYS A 101 -3.42 -28.00 -10.82
CA LYS A 101 -3.36 -26.75 -10.04
C LYS A 101 -2.72 -25.62 -10.80
N ALA A 102 -3.17 -24.40 -10.52
CA ALA A 102 -2.56 -23.17 -10.99
C ALA A 102 -2.55 -22.13 -9.86
N THR A 103 -1.46 -21.38 -9.73
CA THR A 103 -1.34 -20.29 -8.76
C THR A 103 -1.27 -18.97 -9.49
N TYR A 104 -2.19 -18.06 -9.22
CA TYR A 104 -2.22 -16.72 -9.76
C TYR A 104 -1.74 -15.71 -8.72
N THR A 105 -0.89 -14.78 -9.13
CA THR A 105 -0.47 -13.64 -8.29
C THR A 105 -1.28 -12.40 -8.63
N LEU A 106 -1.87 -11.75 -7.63
CA LEU A 106 -2.56 -10.47 -7.76
C LEU A 106 -1.54 -9.33 -7.78
N GLN A 107 -1.62 -8.50 -8.82
CA GLN A 107 -0.81 -7.31 -9.02
C GLN A 107 -1.71 -6.09 -8.89
N LEU A 108 -1.55 -5.37 -7.79
CA LEU A 108 -2.27 -4.12 -7.54
C LEU A 108 -1.47 -2.95 -8.09
N ILE A 109 -2.11 -2.12 -8.91
CA ILE A 109 -1.57 -0.87 -9.43
C ILE A 109 -2.46 0.26 -8.93
N VAL A 110 -2.01 0.95 -7.88
CA VAL A 110 -2.72 2.11 -7.36
C VAL A 110 -2.48 3.31 -8.27
N GLN A 111 -3.55 3.94 -8.75
CA GLN A 111 -3.52 5.09 -9.65
C GLN A 111 -3.35 6.41 -8.90
N GLN A 112 -2.47 6.44 -7.90
CA GLN A 112 -2.14 7.65 -7.14
C GLN A 112 -1.02 8.39 -7.87
N GLY A 113 -1.15 9.71 -8.05
CA GLY A 113 -0.06 10.56 -8.48
C GLY A 113 1.03 10.66 -7.42
N ASN A 114 2.06 11.43 -7.73
CA ASN A 114 3.16 11.64 -6.79
C ASN A 114 2.82 12.82 -5.85
N PHE A 115 3.43 12.79 -4.68
CA PHE A 115 3.53 13.93 -3.80
C PHE A 115 5.00 14.18 -3.48
N GLU A 116 5.29 15.40 -3.05
CA GLU A 116 6.64 15.84 -2.71
C GLU A 116 6.64 16.48 -1.32
N LEU A 117 7.78 16.39 -0.64
CA LEU A 117 8.01 17.00 0.66
C LEU A 117 9.13 18.03 0.53
N GLU A 118 8.99 19.16 1.22
CA GLU A 118 10.11 20.06 1.40
C GLU A 118 11.09 19.52 2.46
N GLU A 119 12.38 19.75 2.25
CA GLU A 119 13.41 19.37 3.21
C GLU A 119 13.25 20.18 4.50
N LEU A 120 13.31 19.50 5.64
CA LEU A 120 13.36 20.16 6.95
C LEU A 120 14.73 20.78 7.23
N SER A 121 15.79 20.14 6.76
CA SER A 121 17.18 20.59 6.90
C SER A 121 17.66 21.17 5.58
N PRO A 122 18.29 22.37 5.57
CA PRO A 122 18.82 22.98 4.36
C PRO A 122 19.81 22.09 3.59
N SER A 123 20.63 21.32 4.32
CA SER A 123 21.61 20.40 3.72
C SER A 123 21.93 19.22 4.65
N ALA A 124 22.76 18.29 4.17
CA ALA A 124 23.23 17.17 4.97
C ALA A 124 24.18 17.58 6.13
N THR A 125 24.75 18.79 6.09
CA THR A 125 25.69 19.31 7.09
C THR A 125 25.12 20.44 7.94
N GLU A 126 24.14 21.18 7.41
CA GLU A 126 23.35 22.16 8.15
C GLU A 126 22.02 21.51 8.54
N ILE A 127 22.05 20.83 9.67
CA ILE A 127 20.97 19.96 10.14
C ILE A 127 20.04 20.73 11.07
N THR A 128 18.75 20.73 10.76
CA THR A 128 17.71 21.25 11.66
C THR A 128 17.62 20.40 12.92
N GLU A 129 17.73 21.04 14.08
CA GLU A 129 17.66 20.42 15.40
C GLU A 129 16.30 20.66 16.06
N LEU A 130 15.64 19.57 16.46
CA LEU A 130 14.39 19.56 17.22
C LEU A 130 14.68 19.15 18.64
N THR A 131 14.22 19.93 19.62
CA THR A 131 14.46 19.64 21.04
C THR A 131 13.13 19.50 21.79
N TYR A 132 12.99 18.44 22.59
CA TYR A 132 11.87 18.30 23.53
C TYR A 132 12.28 17.60 24.82
N GLY A 133 11.59 17.89 25.93
CA GLY A 133 11.85 17.30 27.24
C GLY A 133 11.12 15.97 27.47
N THR A 134 11.70 15.08 28.28
CA THR A 134 11.10 13.78 28.63
C THR A 134 9.81 13.88 29.44
N LYS A 135 9.63 14.96 30.20
CA LYS A 135 8.41 15.25 30.97
C LYS A 135 7.60 16.35 30.30
N ASN A 136 6.41 15.99 29.81
CA ASN A 136 5.44 16.91 29.18
C ASN A 136 6.00 17.78 28.02
N GLY A 137 7.17 17.42 27.47
CA GLY A 137 7.78 18.11 26.35
C GLY A 137 7.30 17.54 25.01
N SER A 138 7.15 18.43 24.05
CA SER A 138 6.87 18.09 22.66
C SER A 138 7.63 19.00 21.71
N ALA A 139 7.93 18.50 20.51
CA ALA A 139 8.36 19.30 19.38
C ALA A 139 7.31 19.22 18.28
N ASP A 140 6.74 20.36 17.94
CA ASP A 140 5.77 20.49 16.87
C ASP A 140 6.49 20.53 15.52
N LEU A 141 6.00 19.76 14.55
CA LEU A 141 6.60 19.71 13.22
C LEU A 141 5.57 19.93 12.14
N TYR A 142 5.93 20.82 11.21
CA TYR A 142 5.19 21.07 9.98
C TYR A 142 6.09 20.66 8.82
N LEU A 143 5.64 19.68 8.04
CA LEU A 143 6.25 19.33 6.77
C LEU A 143 5.39 19.95 5.67
N SER A 144 5.98 20.81 4.85
CA SER A 144 5.31 21.28 3.63
C SER A 144 5.19 20.11 2.64
N VAL A 145 4.02 20.00 2.03
CA VAL A 145 3.70 18.95 1.07
C VAL A 145 3.09 19.57 -0.19
N SER A 146 3.33 18.95 -1.35
CA SER A 146 2.63 19.28 -2.59
C SER A 146 2.31 18.02 -3.39
N GLY A 147 1.37 18.11 -4.35
CA GLY A 147 0.94 16.98 -5.19
C GLY A 147 -0.30 16.26 -4.65
N ASP A 148 -0.40 14.95 -4.90
CA ASP A 148 -1.58 14.13 -4.53
C ASP A 148 -1.58 13.76 -3.03
N PHE A 149 -1.80 14.77 -2.20
CA PHE A 149 -1.84 14.70 -0.73
C PHE A 149 -2.65 15.89 -0.17
N PRO A 150 -3.42 15.75 0.92
CA PRO A 150 -3.88 14.52 1.59
C PRO A 150 -5.25 14.07 1.02
N SER A 151 -5.99 13.20 1.72
CA SER A 151 -7.35 12.80 1.30
C SER A 151 -8.41 13.86 1.59
N GLY A 152 -8.11 14.81 2.47
CA GLY A 152 -9.05 15.83 2.93
C GLY A 152 -9.99 15.33 4.05
N ASN A 153 -9.84 14.09 4.50
CA ASN A 153 -10.54 13.54 5.66
C ASN A 153 -9.52 13.25 6.77
N THR A 154 -9.57 14.03 7.84
CA THR A 154 -8.58 13.98 8.92
C THR A 154 -8.46 12.61 9.59
N GLU A 155 -9.57 11.89 9.77
CA GLU A 155 -9.56 10.56 10.41
C GLU A 155 -8.96 9.50 9.48
N LEU A 156 -9.27 9.58 8.20
CA LEU A 156 -8.69 8.71 7.18
C LEU A 156 -7.21 9.01 6.98
N ASP A 157 -6.83 10.28 6.90
CA ASP A 157 -5.45 10.72 6.75
C ASP A 157 -4.55 10.18 7.86
N ARG A 158 -5.03 10.13 9.11
CA ARG A 158 -4.26 9.52 10.21
C ARG A 158 -4.02 8.01 10.05
N GLN A 159 -4.83 7.31 9.27
CA GLN A 159 -4.63 5.90 8.94
C GLN A 159 -3.73 5.73 7.71
N LEU A 160 -3.87 6.62 6.74
CA LEU A 160 -3.16 6.57 5.47
C LEU A 160 -1.75 7.15 5.53
N ILE A 161 -1.51 8.08 6.45
CA ILE A 161 -0.21 8.70 6.67
C ILE A 161 0.59 7.87 7.66
N LYS A 162 1.83 7.54 7.32
CA LYS A 162 2.78 6.90 8.24
C LYS A 162 4.08 7.68 8.20
N ILE A 163 4.45 8.26 9.35
CA ILE A 163 5.71 8.97 9.50
C ILE A 163 6.69 8.04 10.20
N THR A 164 7.86 7.85 9.58
CA THR A 164 8.91 6.98 10.08
C THR A 164 10.21 7.79 10.20
N LEU A 165 10.80 7.75 11.39
CA LEU A 165 12.14 8.25 11.66
C LEU A 165 13.11 7.08 11.64
N THR A 166 14.10 7.12 10.75
CA THR A 166 15.13 6.07 10.65
C THR A 166 16.45 6.59 11.20
N ALA A 167 16.94 5.97 12.27
CA ALA A 167 18.24 6.27 12.87
C ALA A 167 19.40 5.83 11.98
N GLN A 168 20.63 6.26 12.30
CA GLN A 168 21.84 5.90 11.56
C GLN A 168 22.16 4.40 11.60
N ASP A 169 21.76 3.70 12.67
CA ASP A 169 21.93 2.25 12.81
C ASP A 169 20.85 1.44 12.07
N GLY A 170 19.90 2.11 11.42
CA GLY A 170 18.79 1.50 10.70
C GLY A 170 17.54 1.27 11.55
N SER A 171 17.56 1.57 12.85
CA SER A 171 16.37 1.47 13.71
C SER A 171 15.28 2.42 13.24
N GLU A 172 14.06 1.91 13.08
CA GLU A 172 12.90 2.69 12.66
C GLU A 172 11.96 3.00 13.83
N TYR A 173 11.52 4.25 13.91
CA TYR A 173 10.54 4.73 14.88
C TYR A 173 9.35 5.30 14.12
N VAL A 174 8.19 4.66 14.26
CA VAL A 174 6.94 5.13 13.65
C VAL A 174 6.23 6.04 14.64
N ILE A 175 5.80 7.21 14.17
CA ILE A 175 5.02 8.14 14.99
C ILE A 175 3.58 7.61 15.12
N ASP A 176 3.09 7.48 16.35
CA ASP A 176 1.68 7.20 16.61
C ASP A 176 0.85 8.48 16.38
N ASN A 177 0.20 8.53 15.22
CA ASN A 177 -0.62 9.65 14.77
C ASN A 177 -1.78 10.01 15.74
N ASN A 178 -2.13 9.15 16.69
CA ASN A 178 -3.23 9.36 17.63
C ASN A 178 -2.77 9.71 19.04
N ARG A 179 -1.46 9.84 19.30
CA ARG A 179 -0.89 10.20 20.61
C ARG A 179 -0.47 11.66 20.66
N GLY A 180 -0.57 12.26 21.85
CA GLY A 180 -0.33 13.69 22.03
C GLY A 180 -1.32 14.53 21.21
N ALA A 181 -0.83 15.63 20.62
CA ALA A 181 -1.61 16.33 19.60
C ALA A 181 -1.64 15.47 18.34
N LYS A 182 -2.84 15.04 17.96
CA LYS A 182 -3.06 14.12 16.84
C LYS A 182 -2.56 14.72 15.53
N LEU A 183 -2.02 13.87 14.67
CA LEU A 183 -1.62 14.25 13.33
C LEU A 183 -2.82 14.83 12.57
N PHE A 184 -2.61 15.91 11.84
CA PHE A 184 -3.56 16.37 10.85
C PHE A 184 -2.81 16.91 9.63
N ALA A 185 -3.45 16.82 8.48
CA ALA A 185 -2.90 17.30 7.22
C ALA A 185 -3.82 18.36 6.62
N GLY A 186 -3.22 19.41 6.09
CA GLY A 186 -3.86 20.35 5.18
C GLY A 186 -3.39 20.10 3.76
N THR A 187 -3.93 20.86 2.80
CA THR A 187 -3.60 20.73 1.37
C THR A 187 -2.12 20.92 1.05
N ASN A 188 -1.38 21.64 1.89
CA ASN A 188 0.03 21.95 1.66
C ASN A 188 0.94 21.62 2.86
N PHE A 189 0.43 20.93 3.88
CA PHE A 189 1.24 20.55 5.03
C PHE A 189 0.76 19.27 5.70
N VAL A 190 1.67 18.60 6.41
CA VAL A 190 1.32 17.64 7.46
C VAL A 190 1.91 18.11 8.77
N TYR A 191 1.06 18.19 9.79
CA TYR A 191 1.41 18.52 11.15
C TYR A 191 1.45 17.26 11.99
N PHE A 192 2.54 17.08 12.75
CA PHE A 192 2.63 16.03 13.75
C PHE A 192 3.54 16.47 14.89
N VAL A 193 3.45 15.75 16.01
CA VAL A 193 4.18 16.08 17.22
C VAL A 193 5.11 14.96 17.61
N LEU A 194 6.36 15.31 17.85
CA LEU A 194 7.32 14.43 18.50
C LEU A 194 7.18 14.56 20.01
N SER A 195 6.93 13.45 20.67
CA SER A 195 6.93 13.33 22.12
C SER A 195 7.25 11.89 22.51
N SER A 196 7.66 11.66 23.76
CA SER A 196 7.88 10.31 24.29
C SER A 196 6.64 9.42 24.19
N SER A 197 5.43 10.01 24.15
CA SER A 197 4.18 9.27 24.03
C SER A 197 3.84 8.88 22.58
N ALA A 198 4.27 9.70 21.61
CA ALA A 198 4.00 9.49 20.20
C ALA A 198 5.08 8.66 19.51
N ALA A 199 6.32 8.67 20.01
CA ALA A 199 7.41 7.82 19.54
C ALA A 199 8.12 7.14 20.72
N PRO A 200 7.50 6.11 21.34
CA PRO A 200 8.10 5.41 22.47
C PRO A 200 9.46 4.81 22.11
N GLY A 201 10.46 5.01 22.98
CA GLY A 201 11.82 4.48 22.79
C GLY A 201 12.70 5.29 21.82
N LEU A 202 12.19 6.38 21.23
CA LEU A 202 13.01 7.33 20.47
C LEU A 202 14.08 7.94 21.38
N ASN A 203 15.30 8.06 20.88
CA ASN A 203 16.45 8.63 21.59
C ASN A 203 16.94 9.90 20.92
N SER A 204 17.83 10.64 21.60
CA SER A 204 18.58 11.72 20.95
C SER A 204 19.46 11.15 19.84
N GLY A 205 19.48 11.78 18.68
CA GLY A 205 20.21 11.27 17.53
C GLY A 205 19.91 12.01 16.24
N THR A 206 20.43 11.47 15.15
CA THR A 206 20.18 11.97 13.79
C THR A 206 19.32 10.99 13.02
N TYR A 207 18.28 11.49 12.37
CA TYR A 207 17.22 10.68 11.77
C TYR A 207 16.92 11.12 10.34
N LYS A 208 16.66 10.16 9.45
CA LYS A 208 15.99 10.43 8.18
C LYS A 208 14.48 10.35 8.37
N VAL A 209 13.76 11.24 7.71
CA VAL A 209 12.29 11.27 7.76
C VAL A 209 11.72 10.64 6.50
N LYS A 210 10.81 9.70 6.67
CA LYS A 210 10.06 9.04 5.61
C LYS A 210 8.57 9.21 5.89
N VAL A 211 7.83 9.65 4.89
CA VAL A 211 6.37 9.79 4.96
C VAL A 211 5.77 8.89 3.89
N ARG A 212 4.94 7.95 4.30
CA ARG A 212 4.02 7.26 3.41
C ARG A 212 2.66 7.95 3.46
N PHE A 213 2.05 8.15 2.29
CA PHE A 213 0.64 8.47 2.14
C PHE A 213 0.00 7.49 1.18
N TYR A 214 -0.95 6.72 1.70
CA TYR A 214 -1.66 5.65 1.00
C TYR A 214 -0.72 4.63 0.30
N SER A 215 -0.47 4.75 -0.99
CA SER A 215 0.37 3.80 -1.75
C SER A 215 1.77 4.33 -2.08
N LYS A 216 2.06 5.58 -1.70
CA LYS A 216 3.29 6.29 -2.08
C LYS A 216 4.09 6.65 -0.85
N THR A 217 5.41 6.54 -0.96
CA THR A 217 6.35 6.85 0.11
C THR A 217 7.42 7.79 -0.40
N VAL A 218 7.66 8.87 0.35
CA VAL A 218 8.68 9.88 0.07
C VAL A 218 9.61 9.96 1.27
N SER A 219 10.91 9.99 1.02
CA SER A 219 11.93 10.19 2.06
C SER A 219 12.64 11.52 1.83
N LEU A 220 12.82 12.28 2.91
CA LEU A 220 13.69 13.44 2.90
C LEU A 220 15.14 13.01 2.67
N LYS A 221 15.88 13.81 1.91
CA LYS A 221 17.28 13.55 1.59
C LYS A 221 18.16 13.92 2.78
N ASN A 222 17.88 15.05 3.42
CA ASN A 222 18.68 15.58 4.52
C ASN A 222 18.13 15.05 5.85
N PRO A 223 19.01 14.66 6.79
CA PRO A 223 18.56 14.21 8.10
C PRO A 223 18.14 15.39 8.98
N ILE A 224 17.41 15.11 10.05
CA ILE A 224 17.15 16.02 11.17
C ILE A 224 17.88 15.52 12.41
N LYS A 225 18.18 16.42 13.34
CA LYS A 225 18.71 16.07 14.67
C LYS A 225 17.59 16.17 15.68
N ILE A 226 17.44 15.16 16.52
CA ILE A 226 16.49 15.16 17.64
C ILE A 226 17.31 15.14 18.93
N THR A 227 17.02 16.08 19.83
CA THR A 227 17.65 16.19 21.14
C THR A 227 16.57 16.09 22.22
N ILE A 228 16.58 14.98 22.95
CA ILE A 228 15.67 14.73 24.07
C ILE A 228 16.38 15.13 25.36
N THR A 229 15.82 16.09 26.09
CA THR A 229 16.39 16.55 27.36
C THR A 229 15.72 15.85 28.53
N GLN A 230 16.52 15.36 29.48
CA GLN A 230 15.99 14.88 30.75
C GLN A 230 15.62 16.10 31.61
N GLN A 231 14.33 16.31 31.79
CA GLN A 231 13.77 17.22 32.81
C GLN A 231 12.89 16.41 33.75
#